data_AF-A0A533HX69-F1
#
_entry.id   AF-A0A533HX69-F1
#
_cell.length_a   1.000
_cell.length_b   1.000
_cell.length_c   1.000
_cell.angle_alpha   90.00
_cell.angle_beta   90.00
_cell.angle_gamma   90.00
#
_symmetry.space_group_name_H-M   'P 1'
#
loop_
_entity.id
_entity.type
_entity.pdbx_description
1 polymer ?
#
loop_
_entity_poly.entity_id
_entity_poly.type
_entity_poly.pdbx_seq_one_letter_code
_entity_poly.pdbx_strand_id
1 'polypeptide(L)'
;MTSQQTMVNWAKDNVYKWIDMDGMYGAQCVDLTMAYVKNFADFQIYGNAIDYLTNPIPPGWRRYFKGDTEIAPGDIAIWHWGDWDNYGHVGIVIGVNEGTITSVEQNVDGTPERGGIARIMSRDDTYLAGFIRPSYDSTEEWTRIPETGYFTVEVPSINVRNKPSKLGKVTNTYNKGERIYYDSYVIKEGFVWISYISYSNERHYVATGTHNGSERTSTWGTFS
;
A
#
# COMPACT_ATOMS: atom_id res chain seq x y z
N MET A 1 -5.75 -5.50 5.77
CA MET A 1 -4.53 -4.68 5.58
C MET A 1 -4.84 -3.60 4.56
N THR A 2 -4.27 -2.40 4.74
CA THR A 2 -4.41 -1.29 3.77
C THR A 2 -3.64 -1.61 2.49
N SER A 3 -4.11 -1.15 1.33
CA SER A 3 -3.40 -1.36 0.07
C SER A 3 -2.12 -0.53 -0.02
N GLN A 4 -1.12 -1.01 -0.78
CA GLN A 4 0.11 -0.26 -1.05
C GLN A 4 -0.19 1.12 -1.66
N GLN A 5 -1.16 1.21 -2.58
CA GLN A 5 -1.54 2.47 -3.21
C GLN A 5 -2.12 3.48 -2.23
N THR A 6 -2.92 3.03 -1.26
CA THR A 6 -3.49 3.91 -0.22
C THR A 6 -2.38 4.51 0.64
N MET A 7 -1.37 3.71 0.97
CA MET A 7 -0.20 4.17 1.70
C MET A 7 0.62 5.19 0.91
N VAL A 8 0.86 4.94 -0.38
CA VAL A 8 1.53 5.89 -1.29
C VAL A 8 0.74 7.19 -1.44
N ASN A 9 -0.58 7.10 -1.61
CA ASN A 9 -1.44 8.28 -1.74
C ASN A 9 -1.44 9.11 -0.46
N TRP A 10 -1.47 8.46 0.71
CA TRP A 10 -1.35 9.17 1.98
C TRP A 10 -0.07 10.01 2.04
N ALA A 11 1.07 9.46 1.59
CA ALA A 11 2.32 10.24 1.56
C ALA A 11 2.20 11.45 0.62
N LYS A 12 1.67 11.25 -0.59
CA LYS A 12 1.43 12.32 -1.57
C LYS A 12 0.49 13.40 -1.05
N ASP A 13 -0.57 13.01 -0.34
CA ASP A 13 -1.56 13.93 0.23
C ASP A 13 -0.99 14.77 1.39
N ASN A 14 0.20 14.44 1.90
CA ASN A 14 0.90 15.20 2.92
C ASN A 14 2.01 16.10 2.37
N VAL A 15 2.25 16.12 1.06
CA VAL A 15 3.18 17.08 0.44
C VAL A 15 2.76 18.52 0.77
N TYR A 16 3.75 19.36 1.08
CA TYR A 16 3.64 20.75 1.56
C TYR A 16 3.04 20.95 2.94
N LYS A 17 2.69 19.88 3.67
CA LYS A 17 2.24 20.03 5.06
C LYS A 17 3.42 20.15 6.02
N TRP A 18 3.15 20.84 7.12
CA TRP A 18 3.98 20.90 8.31
C TRP A 18 3.45 19.87 9.30
N ILE A 19 4.17 18.77 9.50
CA ILE A 19 3.81 17.73 10.46
C ILE A 19 4.87 17.73 11.56
N ASP A 20 4.43 17.94 12.79
CA ASP A 20 5.23 17.92 14.01
C ASP A 20 4.47 17.03 15.00
N MET A 21 4.99 15.82 15.22
CA MET A 21 4.29 14.75 15.94
C MET A 21 4.68 14.69 17.41
N ASP A 22 5.90 15.11 17.76
CA ASP A 22 6.44 15.03 19.11
C ASP A 22 6.65 16.40 19.78
N GLY A 23 6.48 17.50 19.04
CA GLY A 23 6.68 18.87 19.52
C GLY A 23 8.15 19.25 19.67
N MET A 24 9.08 18.43 19.16
CA MET A 24 10.52 18.61 19.31
C MET A 24 11.15 19.08 18.00
N TYR A 25 11.78 20.26 18.03
CA TYR A 25 12.51 20.82 16.89
C TYR A 25 11.65 21.05 15.62
N GLY A 26 10.32 21.07 15.74
CA GLY A 26 9.40 21.34 14.64
C GLY A 26 9.27 20.17 13.67
N ALA A 27 9.05 20.44 12.38
CA ALA A 27 8.73 19.39 11.39
C ALA A 27 9.99 18.69 10.84
N GLN A 28 10.56 17.76 11.61
CA GLN A 28 11.73 16.97 11.24
C GLN A 28 11.39 15.86 10.24
N CYS A 29 12.42 15.22 9.68
CA CYS A 29 12.27 14.11 8.74
C CYS A 29 11.51 12.92 9.36
N VAL A 30 11.71 12.69 10.65
CA VAL A 30 11.07 11.62 11.41
C VAL A 30 9.58 11.88 11.66
N ASP A 31 9.11 13.12 11.77
CA ASP A 31 7.71 13.42 12.10
C ASP A 31 6.71 12.91 11.05
N LEU A 32 7.02 13.12 9.77
CA LEU A 32 6.20 12.56 8.68
C LEU A 32 6.15 11.03 8.78
N THR A 33 7.26 10.40 9.13
CA THR A 33 7.35 8.95 9.30
C THR A 33 6.59 8.49 10.53
N MET A 34 6.67 9.20 11.66
CA MET A 34 5.88 8.92 12.86
C MET A 34 4.39 9.01 12.57
N ALA A 35 3.94 10.07 11.88
CA ALA A 35 2.55 10.22 11.46
C ALA A 35 2.09 9.06 10.57
N TYR A 36 2.94 8.65 9.62
CA TYR A 36 2.66 7.53 8.72
C TYR A 36 2.52 6.20 9.47
N VAL A 37 3.49 5.88 10.33
CA VAL A 37 3.50 4.65 11.13
C VAL A 37 2.31 4.63 12.10
N LYS A 38 2.02 5.75 12.77
CA LYS A 38 0.86 5.88 13.66
C LYS A 38 -0.44 5.66 12.91
N ASN A 39 -0.59 6.22 11.71
CA ASN A 39 -1.81 6.08 10.91
C ASN A 39 -2.06 4.65 10.43
N PHE A 40 -1.02 3.91 10.03
CA PHE A 40 -1.18 2.58 9.42
C PHE A 40 -0.98 1.39 10.35
N ALA A 41 -0.37 1.59 11.51
CA ALA A 41 -0.08 0.51 12.46
C ALA A 41 -0.40 0.85 13.91
N ASP A 42 -0.92 2.05 14.20
CA ASP A 42 -1.16 2.55 15.57
C ASP A 42 0.07 2.39 16.50
N PHE A 43 1.27 2.49 15.91
CA PHE A 43 2.54 2.24 16.58
C PHE A 43 3.35 3.54 16.69
N GLN A 44 4.04 3.73 17.82
CA GLN A 44 4.94 4.86 18.02
C GLN A 44 6.38 4.43 17.71
N ILE A 45 6.87 4.82 16.54
CA ILE A 45 8.31 4.74 16.25
C ILE A 45 9.05 5.90 16.94
N TYR A 46 10.32 5.71 17.27
CA TYR A 46 11.11 6.67 18.04
C TYR A 46 12.59 6.64 17.63
N GLY A 47 13.32 7.66 18.05
CA GLY A 47 14.74 7.86 17.71
C GLY A 47 14.93 8.69 16.45
N ASN A 48 16.20 8.89 16.09
CA ASN A 48 16.59 9.53 14.84
C ASN A 48 16.33 8.60 13.65
N ALA A 49 16.43 9.14 12.44
CA ALA A 49 16.16 8.38 11.22
C ALA A 49 17.04 7.12 11.10
N ILE A 50 18.32 7.20 11.46
CA ILE A 50 19.24 6.05 11.41
C ILE A 50 18.88 4.95 12.41
N ASP A 51 18.28 5.31 13.54
CA ASP A 51 17.88 4.35 14.57
C ASP A 51 16.77 3.42 14.07
N TYR A 52 16.06 3.79 13.00
CA TYR A 52 15.02 2.96 12.38
C TYR A 52 15.58 1.70 11.70
N LEU A 53 16.91 1.58 11.58
CA LEU A 53 17.57 0.33 11.17
C LEU A 53 17.67 -0.71 12.30
N THR A 54 17.49 -0.31 13.57
CA THR A 54 17.69 -1.22 14.71
C THR A 54 16.51 -1.23 15.68
N ASN A 55 15.83 -0.09 15.90
CA ASN A 55 14.71 0.04 16.84
C ASN A 55 13.54 -0.91 16.54
N PRO A 56 12.63 -1.17 17.48
CA PRO A 56 11.42 -1.93 17.20
C PRO A 56 10.58 -1.30 16.07
N ILE A 57 10.02 -2.15 15.21
CA ILE A 57 9.07 -1.75 14.15
C ILE A 57 7.69 -2.35 14.42
N PRO A 58 6.63 -1.85 13.76
CA PRO A 58 5.29 -2.37 14.00
C PRO A 58 5.20 -3.88 13.68
N PRO A 59 4.40 -4.66 14.44
CA PRO A 59 4.20 -6.07 14.16
C PRO A 59 3.73 -6.32 12.71
N GLY A 60 4.34 -7.32 12.06
CA GLY A 60 4.05 -7.71 10.68
C GLY A 60 4.75 -6.87 9.60
N TRP A 61 5.28 -5.70 9.95
CA TRP A 61 6.16 -4.93 9.07
C TRP A 61 7.53 -5.61 8.99
N ARG A 62 8.27 -5.34 7.93
CA ARG A 62 9.59 -5.95 7.70
C ARG A 62 10.66 -4.88 7.55
N ARG A 63 11.88 -5.19 7.95
CA ARG A 63 13.06 -4.35 7.72
C ARG A 63 14.01 -5.07 6.77
N TYR A 64 14.63 -4.31 5.90
CA TYR A 64 15.66 -4.77 4.96
C TYR A 64 16.83 -3.79 4.96
N PHE A 65 18.04 -4.30 4.85
CA PHE A 65 19.23 -3.52 4.52
C PHE A 65 19.35 -3.38 3.00
N LYS A 66 20.11 -2.38 2.52
CA LYS A 66 20.39 -2.24 1.08
C LYS A 66 20.99 -3.54 0.55
N GLY A 67 20.40 -4.06 -0.52
CA GLY A 67 20.82 -5.31 -1.18
C GLY A 67 20.04 -6.56 -0.75
N ASP A 68 19.28 -6.54 0.36
CA ASP A 68 18.47 -7.69 0.77
C ASP A 68 17.32 -7.97 -0.20
N THR A 69 16.67 -6.90 -0.69
CA THR A 69 15.61 -6.93 -1.70
C THR A 69 15.47 -5.55 -2.33
N GLU A 70 14.78 -5.46 -3.46
CA GLU A 70 14.43 -4.18 -4.08
C GLU A 70 13.47 -3.38 -3.20
N ILE A 71 13.73 -2.07 -3.09
CA ILE A 71 12.85 -1.08 -2.48
C ILE A 71 11.64 -0.82 -3.38
N ALA A 72 10.48 -0.52 -2.77
CA ALA A 72 9.22 -0.36 -3.48
C ALA A 72 8.41 0.82 -2.94
N PRO A 73 7.43 1.34 -3.72
CA PRO A 73 6.49 2.34 -3.22
C PRO A 73 5.78 1.89 -1.93
N GLY A 74 5.63 2.82 -0.98
CA GLY A 74 5.10 2.57 0.35
C GLY A 74 6.16 2.19 1.39
N ASP A 75 7.39 1.83 0.98
CA ASP A 75 8.47 1.64 1.93
C ASP A 75 8.87 2.96 2.60
N ILE A 76 9.40 2.88 3.82
CA ILE A 76 10.11 3.96 4.49
C ILE A 76 11.59 3.77 4.18
N ALA A 77 12.13 4.60 3.31
CA ALA A 77 13.56 4.62 2.99
C ALA A 77 14.34 5.25 4.14
N ILE A 78 15.53 4.71 4.42
CA ILE A 78 16.47 5.20 5.42
C ILE A 78 17.81 5.44 4.73
N TRP A 79 18.27 6.70 4.73
CA TRP A 79 19.55 7.12 4.16
C TRP A 79 20.57 7.41 5.25
N HIS A 80 21.84 7.17 4.92
CA HIS A 80 23.00 7.45 5.75
C HIS A 80 24.19 7.84 4.85
N TRP A 81 24.68 9.07 4.96
CA TRP A 81 25.72 9.58 4.04
C TRP A 81 27.16 9.24 4.43
N GLY A 82 27.36 8.68 5.61
CA GLY A 82 28.65 8.23 6.13
C GLY A 82 28.80 8.54 7.62
N ASP A 83 29.94 8.17 8.21
CA ASP A 83 30.15 8.18 9.67
C ASP A 83 29.91 9.53 10.38
N TRP A 84 29.90 10.63 9.64
CA TRP A 84 29.65 11.97 10.17
C TRP A 84 28.15 12.31 10.30
N ASP A 85 27.29 11.54 9.65
CA ASP A 85 25.84 11.69 9.66
C ASP A 85 25.23 10.93 10.84
N ASN A 86 25.26 11.58 12.01
CA ASN A 86 24.82 10.99 13.27
C ASN A 86 23.30 10.73 13.36
N TYR A 87 22.51 11.28 12.43
CA TYR A 87 21.05 11.28 12.52
C TYR A 87 20.39 10.45 11.42
N GLY A 88 21.02 10.38 10.25
CA GLY A 88 20.41 9.80 9.05
C GLY A 88 19.26 10.65 8.51
N HIS A 89 18.60 10.13 7.49
CA HIS A 89 17.38 10.73 6.94
C HIS A 89 16.37 9.67 6.54
N VAL A 90 15.08 10.02 6.58
CA VAL A 90 14.00 9.11 6.21
C VAL A 90 12.98 9.77 5.28
N GLY A 91 12.28 8.94 4.52
CA GLY A 91 11.22 9.37 3.61
C GLY A 91 10.32 8.23 3.18
N ILE A 92 9.09 8.54 2.81
CA ILE A 92 8.12 7.54 2.36
C ILE A 92 8.19 7.45 0.84
N VAL A 93 8.54 6.27 0.32
CA VAL A 93 8.75 6.04 -1.11
C VAL A 93 7.41 6.09 -1.85
N ILE A 94 7.35 6.84 -2.95
CA ILE A 94 6.17 6.99 -3.80
C ILE A 94 6.41 6.52 -5.25
N GLY A 95 7.65 6.22 -5.62
CA GLY A 95 8.05 5.69 -6.91
C GLY A 95 9.49 5.22 -6.91
N VAL A 96 9.81 4.22 -7.73
CA VAL A 96 11.17 3.75 -7.97
C VAL A 96 11.31 3.52 -9.48
N ASN A 97 12.34 4.09 -10.09
CA ASN A 97 12.62 3.94 -11.51
C ASN A 97 14.13 3.91 -11.76
N GLU A 98 14.65 2.85 -12.36
CA GLU A 98 16.07 2.71 -12.75
C GLU A 98 17.06 3.13 -11.64
N GLY A 99 16.84 2.67 -10.41
CA GLY A 99 17.70 2.99 -9.26
C GLY A 99 17.49 4.38 -8.65
N THR A 100 16.61 5.21 -9.24
CA THR A 100 16.14 6.46 -8.64
C THR A 100 14.94 6.20 -7.75
N ILE A 101 15.01 6.66 -6.51
CA ILE A 101 13.95 6.57 -5.50
C ILE A 101 13.28 7.94 -5.40
N THR A 102 11.98 7.98 -5.67
CA THR A 102 11.14 9.17 -5.46
C THR A 102 10.36 9.00 -4.16
N SER A 103 10.45 9.97 -3.26
CA SER A 103 9.95 9.91 -1.88
C SER A 103 9.29 11.23 -1.47
N VAL A 104 8.44 11.16 -0.44
CA VAL A 104 7.99 12.34 0.31
C VAL A 104 8.78 12.42 1.61
N GLU A 105 9.41 13.57 1.84
CA GLU A 105 10.38 13.80 2.93
C GLU A 105 10.11 15.15 3.59
N GLN A 106 10.32 15.26 4.91
CA GLN A 106 10.33 16.54 5.63
C GLN A 106 11.77 16.98 5.95
N ASN A 107 11.93 18.28 6.23
CA ASN A 107 13.20 18.90 6.58
C ASN A 107 14.34 18.69 5.55
N VAL A 108 14.02 18.80 4.26
CA VAL A 108 15.01 18.70 3.18
C VAL A 108 15.57 20.06 2.75
N ASP A 109 14.83 21.12 3.01
CA ASP A 109 15.14 22.53 2.74
C ASP A 109 14.99 23.41 4.01
N GLY A 110 14.92 22.76 5.18
CA GLY A 110 14.72 23.39 6.50
C GLY A 110 16.01 23.52 7.33
N THR A 111 15.85 23.66 8.65
CA THR A 111 16.98 23.71 9.60
C THR A 111 16.81 22.71 10.73
N PRO A 112 17.90 22.26 11.39
CA PRO A 112 17.81 21.34 12.52
C PRO A 112 16.92 21.82 13.67
N GLU A 113 16.80 23.13 13.88
CA GLU A 113 16.07 23.71 15.02
C GLU A 113 14.57 23.84 14.77
N ARG A 114 14.13 23.76 13.51
CA ARG A 114 12.76 24.07 13.10
C ARG A 114 12.13 23.02 12.20
N GLY A 115 12.92 22.28 11.45
CA GLY A 115 12.42 21.36 10.44
C GLY A 115 12.02 22.08 9.14
N GLY A 116 11.22 21.38 8.32
CA GLY A 116 10.71 21.90 7.05
C GLY A 116 9.50 21.10 6.55
N ILE A 117 8.66 21.76 5.74
CA ILE A 117 7.46 21.13 5.18
C ILE A 117 7.81 19.93 4.30
N ALA A 118 6.85 19.02 4.13
CA ALA A 118 7.05 17.86 3.27
C ALA A 118 7.26 18.26 1.79
N ARG A 119 8.26 17.67 1.14
CA ARG A 119 8.58 17.85 -0.28
C ARG A 119 8.68 16.51 -0.98
N ILE A 120 8.49 16.52 -2.29
CA ILE A 120 8.85 15.39 -3.13
C ILE A 120 10.34 15.51 -3.44
N MET A 121 11.09 14.45 -3.15
CA MET A 121 12.51 14.33 -3.45
C MET A 121 12.75 13.17 -4.41
N SER A 122 13.86 13.24 -5.12
CA SER A 122 14.39 12.12 -5.91
C SER A 122 15.87 11.99 -5.64
N ARG A 123 16.28 10.78 -5.25
CA ARG A 123 17.65 10.43 -4.87
C ARG A 123 18.01 9.12 -5.55
N ASP A 124 19.25 8.98 -5.98
CA ASP A 124 19.77 7.65 -6.32
C ASP A 124 19.91 6.80 -5.04
N ASP A 125 20.18 5.51 -5.21
CA ASP A 125 20.29 4.59 -4.10
C ASP A 125 21.66 4.62 -3.38
N THR A 126 22.63 5.45 -3.80
CA THR A 126 24.04 5.38 -3.35
C THR A 126 24.17 5.36 -1.84
N TYR A 127 23.40 6.21 -1.15
CA TYR A 127 23.40 6.36 0.30
C TYR A 127 22.20 5.72 1.00
N LEU A 128 21.43 4.89 0.30
CA LEU A 128 20.37 4.10 0.93
C LEU A 128 21.01 3.08 1.88
N ALA A 129 20.71 3.16 3.16
CA ALA A 129 21.19 2.20 4.16
C ALA A 129 20.26 0.98 4.29
N GLY A 130 18.96 1.22 4.16
CA GLY A 130 17.93 0.20 4.26
C GLY A 130 16.53 0.81 4.18
N PHE A 131 15.52 0.00 4.44
CA PHE A 131 14.14 0.45 4.46
C PHE A 131 13.25 -0.43 5.34
N ILE A 132 12.16 0.16 5.81
CA ILE A 132 11.07 -0.55 6.48
C ILE A 132 9.92 -0.69 5.49
N ARG A 133 9.48 -1.92 5.25
CA ARG A 133 8.33 -2.27 4.43
C ARG A 133 7.09 -2.48 5.30
N PRO A 134 6.06 -1.63 5.15
CA PRO A 134 4.81 -1.83 5.88
C PRO A 134 4.13 -3.15 5.53
N SER A 135 3.35 -3.66 6.46
CA SER A 135 2.42 -4.76 6.19
C SER A 135 1.21 -4.21 5.43
N TYR A 136 1.36 -3.97 4.14
CA TYR A 136 0.26 -3.69 3.24
C TYR A 136 -0.27 -4.96 2.60
N ASP A 137 -1.52 -4.90 2.15
CA ASP A 137 -2.02 -5.88 1.19
C ASP A 137 -1.26 -5.64 -0.13
N SER A 138 -0.14 -6.37 -0.30
CA SER A 138 0.77 -6.28 -1.45
C SER A 138 0.18 -6.91 -2.71
N THR A 139 -1.06 -7.39 -2.64
CA THR A 139 -1.55 -8.33 -3.63
C THR A 139 -2.31 -7.64 -4.77
N GLU A 140 -1.59 -7.49 -5.88
CA GLU A 140 -2.10 -8.02 -7.16
C GLU A 140 -2.08 -9.57 -7.21
N GLU A 141 -1.52 -10.24 -6.20
CA GLU A 141 -1.43 -11.71 -6.08
C GLU A 141 -2.48 -12.29 -5.11
N TRP A 142 -3.68 -12.52 -5.60
CA TRP A 142 -4.66 -13.39 -4.93
C TRP A 142 -4.63 -14.77 -5.55
N THR A 143 -4.75 -15.81 -4.71
CA THR A 143 -4.89 -17.18 -5.22
C THR A 143 -6.27 -17.34 -5.85
N ARG A 144 -6.29 -17.51 -7.17
CA ARG A 144 -7.48 -17.95 -7.91
C ARG A 144 -7.64 -19.45 -7.67
N ILE A 145 -8.75 -19.84 -7.07
CA ILE A 145 -9.13 -21.24 -6.93
C ILE A 145 -9.88 -21.62 -8.21
N PRO A 146 -9.41 -22.61 -8.99
CA PRO A 146 -10.09 -23.04 -10.20
C PRO A 146 -11.50 -23.55 -9.89
N GLU A 147 -12.49 -22.97 -10.56
CA GLU A 147 -13.90 -23.36 -10.47
C GLU A 147 -14.59 -22.85 -11.72
N THR A 148 -15.22 -23.74 -12.48
CA THR A 148 -15.94 -23.38 -13.70
C THR A 148 -17.43 -23.48 -13.48
N GLY A 149 -18.16 -22.44 -13.87
CA GLY A 149 -19.62 -22.42 -13.82
C GLY A 149 -20.17 -21.13 -14.42
N TYR A 150 -21.45 -20.88 -14.17
CA TYR A 150 -22.04 -19.58 -14.46
C TYR A 150 -22.78 -18.99 -13.28
N PHE A 151 -22.76 -17.66 -13.20
CA PHE A 151 -23.46 -16.87 -12.19
C PHE A 151 -24.56 -16.04 -12.86
N THR A 152 -25.79 -16.11 -12.34
CA THR A 152 -26.91 -15.27 -12.79
C THR A 152 -27.17 -14.17 -11.76
N VAL A 153 -27.14 -12.90 -12.19
CA VAL A 153 -27.28 -11.74 -11.30
C VAL A 153 -28.73 -11.59 -10.82
N GLU A 154 -28.97 -11.45 -9.51
CA GLU A 154 -30.33 -11.26 -8.95
C GLU A 154 -30.56 -9.88 -8.31
N VAL A 155 -29.48 -9.16 -8.01
CA VAL A 155 -29.51 -7.75 -7.58
C VAL A 155 -29.61 -6.79 -8.78
N PRO A 156 -30.02 -5.51 -8.61
CA PRO A 156 -30.21 -4.59 -9.74
C PRO A 156 -29.00 -4.46 -10.65
N SER A 157 -27.79 -4.35 -10.08
CA SER A 157 -26.54 -4.35 -10.82
C SER A 157 -25.34 -4.75 -9.95
N ILE A 158 -24.27 -5.26 -10.60
CA ILE A 158 -22.97 -5.58 -9.99
C ILE A 158 -21.83 -5.07 -10.87
N ASN A 159 -20.81 -4.51 -10.23
CA ASN A 159 -19.65 -3.97 -10.93
C ASN A 159 -18.65 -5.07 -11.29
N VAL A 160 -18.13 -4.99 -12.51
CA VAL A 160 -16.94 -5.71 -12.97
C VAL A 160 -15.72 -4.85 -12.67
N ARG A 161 -14.69 -5.44 -12.09
CA ARG A 161 -13.46 -4.76 -11.71
C ARG A 161 -12.22 -5.43 -12.30
N ASN A 162 -11.16 -4.65 -12.48
CA ASN A 162 -9.86 -5.16 -12.93
C ASN A 162 -9.08 -5.92 -11.84
N LYS A 163 -9.53 -5.87 -10.58
CA LYS A 163 -8.99 -6.64 -9.45
C LYS A 163 -10.09 -6.95 -8.42
N PRO A 164 -9.98 -8.04 -7.63
CA PRO A 164 -10.94 -8.42 -6.59
C PRO A 164 -10.78 -7.54 -5.34
N SER A 165 -11.05 -6.25 -5.51
CA SER A 165 -11.02 -5.24 -4.46
C SER A 165 -12.11 -4.20 -4.69
N LYS A 166 -12.72 -3.68 -3.62
CA LYS A 166 -13.66 -2.55 -3.69
C LYS A 166 -13.05 -1.31 -4.33
N LEU A 167 -11.73 -1.16 -4.27
CA LEU A 167 -10.97 -0.07 -4.88
C LEU A 167 -10.48 -0.39 -6.31
N GLY A 168 -10.76 -1.59 -6.84
CA GLY A 168 -10.47 -1.94 -8.23
C GLY A 168 -11.24 -1.04 -9.19
N LYS A 169 -10.62 -0.64 -10.31
CA LYS A 169 -11.25 0.17 -11.35
C LYS A 169 -12.47 -0.58 -11.88
N VAL A 170 -13.62 0.08 -11.90
CA VAL A 170 -14.83 -0.47 -12.55
C VAL A 170 -14.61 -0.42 -14.05
N THR A 171 -14.66 -1.57 -14.71
CA THR A 171 -14.47 -1.71 -16.16
C THR A 171 -15.78 -1.91 -16.89
N ASN A 172 -16.78 -2.51 -16.23
CA ASN A 172 -18.10 -2.78 -16.76
C ASN A 172 -19.11 -3.05 -15.62
N THR A 173 -20.36 -3.31 -15.95
CA THR A 173 -21.43 -3.66 -15.01
C THR A 173 -22.33 -4.74 -15.62
N TYR A 174 -22.78 -5.69 -14.81
CA TYR A 174 -23.88 -6.60 -15.16
C TYR A 174 -25.14 -6.23 -14.39
N ASN A 175 -26.30 -6.36 -15.02
CA ASN A 175 -27.61 -6.07 -14.49
C ASN A 175 -28.35 -7.37 -14.14
N LYS A 176 -29.44 -7.24 -13.38
CA LYS A 176 -30.30 -8.35 -13.02
C LYS A 176 -30.70 -9.21 -14.22
N GLY A 177 -30.54 -10.53 -14.10
CA GLY A 177 -30.87 -11.53 -15.11
C GLY A 177 -29.74 -11.87 -16.07
N GLU A 178 -28.67 -11.07 -16.13
CA GLU A 178 -27.51 -11.35 -16.97
C GLU A 178 -26.66 -12.49 -16.39
N ARG A 179 -25.93 -13.19 -17.27
CA ARG A 179 -25.09 -14.35 -16.92
C ARG A 179 -23.61 -14.05 -17.09
N ILE A 180 -22.81 -14.55 -16.16
CA ILE A 180 -21.35 -14.44 -16.15
C ILE A 180 -20.76 -15.84 -16.07
N TYR A 181 -20.07 -16.27 -17.13
CA TYR A 181 -19.29 -17.51 -17.11
C TYR A 181 -17.91 -17.21 -16.50
N TYR A 182 -17.48 -18.05 -15.56
CA TYR A 182 -16.23 -17.85 -14.82
C TYR A 182 -15.39 -19.13 -14.79
N ASP A 183 -14.09 -18.96 -14.55
CA ASP A 183 -13.09 -20.04 -14.52
C ASP A 183 -12.38 -20.19 -13.17
N SER A 184 -12.63 -19.25 -12.26
CA SER A 184 -12.05 -19.25 -10.92
C SER A 184 -12.81 -18.34 -9.96
N TYR A 185 -12.53 -18.49 -8.67
CA TYR A 185 -12.95 -17.54 -7.65
C TYR A 185 -11.80 -17.16 -6.71
N VAL A 186 -12.03 -16.07 -5.97
CA VAL A 186 -11.12 -15.47 -4.99
C VAL A 186 -11.92 -15.03 -3.78
N ILE A 187 -11.44 -15.34 -2.57
CA ILE A 187 -11.99 -14.78 -1.33
C ILE A 187 -11.08 -13.63 -0.90
N LYS A 188 -11.58 -12.39 -0.96
CA LYS A 188 -10.80 -11.19 -0.62
C LYS A 188 -11.70 -10.07 -0.12
N GLU A 189 -11.21 -9.29 0.86
CA GLU A 189 -11.94 -8.15 1.46
C GLU A 189 -13.32 -8.50 2.03
N GLY A 190 -13.55 -9.76 2.43
CA GLY A 190 -14.85 -10.22 2.92
C GLY A 190 -15.89 -10.48 1.83
N PHE A 191 -15.46 -10.65 0.57
CA PHE A 191 -16.31 -11.00 -0.56
C PHE A 191 -15.83 -12.27 -1.25
N VAL A 192 -16.77 -12.95 -1.90
CA VAL A 192 -16.49 -13.97 -2.90
C VAL A 192 -16.48 -13.29 -4.27
N TRP A 193 -15.33 -13.30 -4.94
CA TRP A 193 -15.13 -12.75 -6.27
C TRP A 193 -15.03 -13.88 -7.28
N ILE A 194 -15.95 -13.96 -8.24
CA ILE A 194 -15.74 -14.81 -9.41
C ILE A 194 -14.80 -14.08 -10.39
N SER A 195 -14.09 -14.85 -11.20
CA SER A 195 -13.14 -14.32 -12.17
C SER A 195 -13.21 -15.01 -13.53
N TYR A 196 -13.05 -14.22 -14.59
CA TYR A 196 -13.13 -14.67 -15.98
C TYR A 196 -12.18 -13.87 -16.88
N ILE A 197 -11.88 -14.41 -18.06
CA ILE A 197 -11.19 -13.69 -19.14
C ILE A 197 -12.25 -13.07 -20.05
N SER A 198 -12.18 -11.76 -20.28
CA SER A 198 -13.06 -11.05 -21.20
C SER A 198 -12.74 -11.35 -22.66
N TYR A 199 -13.60 -10.88 -23.59
CA TYR A 199 -13.30 -10.95 -25.02
C TYR A 199 -12.02 -10.19 -25.42
N SER A 200 -11.63 -9.16 -24.66
CA SER A 200 -10.37 -8.42 -24.87
C SER A 200 -9.14 -9.10 -24.25
N ASN A 201 -9.27 -10.35 -23.80
CA ASN A 201 -8.22 -11.14 -23.15
C ASN A 201 -7.73 -10.53 -21.81
N GLU A 202 -8.57 -9.73 -21.15
CA GLU A 202 -8.30 -9.15 -19.85
C GLU A 202 -8.97 -9.96 -18.73
N ARG A 203 -8.28 -10.09 -17.60
CA ARG A 203 -8.81 -10.76 -16.40
C ARG A 203 -9.73 -9.79 -15.64
N HIS A 204 -10.93 -10.24 -15.30
CA HIS A 204 -11.93 -9.45 -14.57
C HIS A 204 -12.43 -10.18 -13.33
N TYR A 205 -12.98 -9.39 -12.40
CA TYR A 205 -13.45 -9.85 -11.09
C TYR A 205 -14.80 -9.24 -10.77
N VAL A 206 -15.70 -10.06 -10.22
CA VAL A 206 -17.06 -9.64 -9.85
C VAL A 206 -17.37 -10.15 -8.47
N ALA A 207 -17.67 -9.25 -7.53
CA ALA A 207 -18.13 -9.64 -6.20
C ALA A 207 -19.55 -10.19 -6.30
N THR A 208 -19.78 -11.36 -5.73
CA THR A 208 -21.05 -12.11 -5.84
C THR A 208 -21.71 -12.35 -4.49
N GLY A 209 -21.18 -11.77 -3.42
CA GLY A 209 -21.66 -11.95 -2.06
C GLY A 209 -20.55 -11.79 -1.03
N THR A 210 -20.92 -11.89 0.24
CA THR A 210 -20.02 -11.70 1.38
C THR A 210 -19.51 -13.03 1.92
N HIS A 211 -18.34 -12.99 2.57
CA HIS A 211 -17.65 -14.13 3.19
C HIS A 211 -17.03 -13.68 4.52
N ASN A 212 -17.17 -14.48 5.59
CA ASN A 212 -16.64 -14.12 6.92
C ASN A 212 -15.24 -14.69 7.22
N GLY A 213 -14.70 -15.52 6.32
CA GLY A 213 -13.39 -16.16 6.45
C GLY A 213 -13.48 -17.68 6.56
N SER A 214 -14.59 -18.21 7.08
CA SER A 214 -14.88 -19.64 7.12
C SER A 214 -15.95 -20.07 6.12
N GLU A 215 -16.95 -19.22 5.90
CA GLU A 215 -18.09 -19.53 5.04
C GLU A 215 -18.61 -18.31 4.29
N ARG A 216 -19.35 -18.60 3.23
CA ARG A 216 -20.12 -17.60 2.50
C ARG A 216 -21.33 -17.19 3.34
N THR A 217 -21.50 -15.89 3.55
CA THR A 217 -22.59 -15.32 4.36
C THR A 217 -23.70 -14.68 3.53
N SER A 218 -23.48 -14.41 2.25
CA SER A 218 -24.53 -13.98 1.32
C SER A 218 -24.22 -14.34 -0.13
N THR A 219 -25.26 -14.32 -0.98
CA THR A 219 -25.14 -14.41 -2.43
C THR A 219 -26.00 -13.32 -3.08
N TRP A 220 -25.50 -12.69 -4.15
CA TRP A 220 -26.19 -11.64 -4.91
C TRP A 220 -26.78 -12.16 -6.23
N GLY A 221 -26.88 -13.48 -6.34
CA GLY A 221 -27.33 -14.22 -7.50
C GLY A 221 -27.22 -15.72 -7.28
N THR A 222 -27.42 -16.48 -8.35
CA THR A 222 -27.44 -17.95 -8.33
C THR A 222 -26.30 -18.55 -9.15
N PHE A 223 -25.74 -19.64 -8.65
CA PHE A 223 -24.63 -20.39 -9.24
C PHE A 223 -25.14 -21.69 -9.87
N SER A 224 -24.51 -22.14 -10.95
CA SER A 224 -24.78 -23.41 -11.62
C SER A 224 -23.54 -23.92 -12.35
#